data_AF-A0AAD2A9E9-F1
#
_entry.id   AF-A0AAD2A9E9-F1
#
_cell.length_a   1.000
_cell.length_b   1.000
_cell.length_c   1.000
_cell.angle_alpha   90.00
_cell.angle_beta   90.00
_cell.angle_gamma   90.00
#
_symmetry.space_group_name_H-M   'P 1'
#
loop_
_entity.id
_entity.type
_entity.pdbx_description
1 polymer ?
#
loop_
_entity_poly.entity_id
_entity_poly.type
_entity_poly.pdbx_seq_one_letter_code
_entity_poly.pdbx_strand_id
1 'polypeptide(L)'
;MVLRQSNSNLERPEASCLRLSLPFSCFKASSISPPHRIKVAIHYYGRLAAKQGWRFDSTYDHKDGTGEPIPFEFILGSGKVISGIETALRSMKVGGIRRVIIPPSEGYQNMSQEPIPPNFFDRQRLFTTIFNPTRLANGEGSTLGTLIFDIELVSMRHQ
;
A
#
# COMPACT_ATOMS: atom_id res chain seq x y z
N MET A 1 -11.91 4.55 -63.12
CA MET A 1 -10.67 4.89 -62.41
C MET A 1 -10.67 4.11 -61.09
N VAL A 2 -9.91 3.02 -61.05
CA VAL A 2 -9.73 2.15 -59.87
C VAL A 2 -8.45 2.56 -59.16
N LEU A 3 -8.38 2.30 -57.85
CA LEU A 3 -7.24 2.04 -56.92
C LEU A 3 -7.56 2.75 -55.59
N ARG A 4 -7.30 2.28 -54.36
CA ARG A 4 -6.93 1.01 -53.70
C ARG A 4 -7.02 1.33 -52.17
N GLN A 5 -7.02 0.31 -51.32
CA GLN A 5 -7.17 0.36 -49.85
C GLN A 5 -5.98 1.02 -49.08
N SER A 6 -6.20 1.41 -47.81
CA SER A 6 -5.45 0.96 -46.58
C SER A 6 -5.15 2.03 -45.50
N ASN A 7 -5.36 1.61 -44.24
CA ASN A 7 -4.94 2.05 -42.89
C ASN A 7 -3.94 3.23 -42.69
N SER A 8 -4.15 4.04 -41.62
CA SER A 8 -3.27 4.10 -40.41
C SER A 8 -3.48 5.35 -39.51
N ASN A 9 -3.51 5.10 -38.20
CA ASN A 9 -2.96 5.82 -37.02
C ASN A 9 -2.85 7.37 -36.90
N LEU A 10 -3.00 7.80 -35.62
CA LEU A 10 -2.48 9.01 -34.95
C LEU A 10 -3.30 10.29 -35.21
N GLU A 11 -3.76 11.07 -34.22
CA GLU A 11 -2.95 11.75 -33.19
C GLU A 11 -3.69 11.91 -31.84
N ARG A 12 -2.93 11.76 -30.73
CA ARG A 12 -3.36 12.13 -29.37
C ARG A 12 -2.90 13.58 -29.12
N PRO A 13 -3.63 14.40 -28.35
CA PRO A 13 -3.24 15.79 -28.12
C PRO A 13 -1.93 15.89 -27.32
N GLU A 14 -1.05 16.75 -27.81
CA GLU A 14 0.29 17.03 -27.30
C GLU A 14 0.28 17.55 -25.85
N ALA A 15 1.18 17.01 -25.04
CA ALA A 15 1.52 17.57 -23.73
C ALA A 15 2.39 18.82 -23.91
N SER A 16 1.75 20.00 -23.91
CA SER A 16 2.47 21.28 -23.85
C SER A 16 3.12 21.45 -22.48
N CYS A 17 4.43 21.22 -22.44
CA CYS A 17 5.28 21.43 -21.28
C CYS A 17 5.75 22.89 -21.28
N LEU A 18 5.01 23.78 -20.62
CA LEU A 18 5.44 25.18 -20.44
C LEU A 18 6.77 25.21 -19.64
N ARG A 19 7.81 25.77 -20.26
CA ARG A 19 9.11 26.04 -19.63
C ARG A 19 8.94 27.13 -18.58
N LEU A 20 8.99 26.76 -17.30
CA LEU A 20 9.33 27.67 -16.22
C LEU A 20 10.55 27.12 -15.50
N SER A 21 11.61 27.93 -15.52
CA SER A 21 12.91 27.69 -14.92
C SER A 21 12.83 27.73 -13.40
N LEU A 22 12.75 26.57 -12.75
CA LEU A 22 13.09 26.37 -11.33
C LEU A 22 13.64 24.93 -11.14
N PRO A 23 14.59 24.71 -10.21
CA PRO A 23 15.13 23.38 -9.94
C PRO A 23 14.21 22.66 -8.95
N PHE A 24 13.00 22.35 -9.37
CA PHE A 24 12.16 21.38 -8.66
C PHE A 24 11.90 20.23 -9.61
N SER A 25 12.46 19.08 -9.24
CA SER A 25 12.30 17.82 -9.96
C SER A 25 10.85 17.64 -10.39
N CYS A 26 10.60 17.82 -11.68
CA CYS A 26 9.32 17.54 -12.30
C CYS A 26 9.18 16.01 -12.28
N PHE A 27 8.50 15.48 -11.27
CA PHE A 27 8.00 14.10 -11.31
C PHE A 27 6.88 14.06 -12.35
N LYS A 28 7.25 13.99 -13.63
CA LYS A 28 6.33 13.52 -14.66
C LYS A 28 5.94 12.11 -14.25
N ALA A 29 4.64 11.91 -14.01
CA ALA A 29 4.04 10.58 -13.99
C ALA A 29 4.15 9.99 -15.41
N SER A 30 5.33 9.44 -15.74
CA SER A 30 5.48 8.57 -16.90
C SER A 30 5.04 7.17 -16.49
N SER A 31 3.85 6.79 -16.95
CA SER A 31 3.47 5.40 -17.10
C SER A 31 4.63 4.60 -17.72
N ILE A 32 5.01 3.51 -17.04
CA ILE A 32 6.03 2.50 -17.43
C ILE A 32 7.47 2.90 -17.04
N SER A 33 7.82 2.73 -15.76
CA SER A 33 9.19 2.36 -15.37
C SER A 33 9.24 0.83 -15.28
N PRO A 34 10.30 0.14 -15.75
CA PRO A 34 10.48 -1.28 -15.47
C PRO A 34 10.41 -1.44 -13.93
N PRO A 35 9.68 -2.44 -13.41
CA PRO A 35 9.55 -2.58 -11.98
C PRO A 35 10.94 -2.90 -11.45
N HIS A 36 11.59 -1.91 -10.85
CA HIS A 36 12.62 -2.21 -9.87
C HIS A 36 11.88 -3.01 -8.80
N ARG A 37 11.95 -4.34 -8.90
CA ARG A 37 11.28 -5.25 -7.97
C ARG A 37 12.08 -5.17 -6.69
N ILE A 38 11.72 -4.21 -5.85
CA ILE A 38 12.36 -4.02 -4.56
C ILE A 38 11.69 -4.99 -3.61
N LYS A 39 12.43 -6.03 -3.20
CA LYS A 39 12.00 -6.92 -2.13
C LYS A 39 12.23 -6.21 -0.80
N VAL A 40 11.18 -6.11 0.00
CA VAL A 40 11.19 -5.45 1.30
C VAL A 40 10.81 -6.46 2.37
N ALA A 41 11.46 -6.40 3.52
CA ALA A 41 11.08 -7.11 4.72
C ALA A 41 10.82 -6.11 5.84
N ILE A 42 9.65 -6.19 6.49
CA ILE A 42 9.27 -5.32 7.60
C ILE A 42 8.80 -6.12 8.80
N HIS A 43 9.08 -5.62 10.00
CA HIS A 43 8.22 -5.93 11.14
C HIS A 43 7.16 -4.86 11.28
N TYR A 44 5.97 -5.26 11.69
CA TYR A 44 4.91 -4.31 11.98
C TYR A 44 4.06 -4.74 13.16
N TYR A 45 3.41 -3.73 13.74
CA TYR A 45 2.33 -3.86 14.70
C TYR A 45 1.13 -3.07 14.17
N GLY A 46 0.02 -3.76 13.86
CA GLY A 46 -1.16 -3.21 13.20
C GLY A 46 -2.36 -3.13 14.13
N ARG A 47 -2.99 -1.96 14.19
CA ARG A 47 -4.23 -1.73 14.96
C ARG A 47 -5.18 -0.76 14.27
N LEU A 48 -6.45 -0.82 14.64
CA LEU A 48 -7.44 0.19 14.24
C LEU A 48 -7.30 1.44 15.12
N ALA A 49 -7.49 2.63 14.55
CA ALA A 49 -7.63 3.86 15.35
C ALA A 49 -8.93 3.84 16.16
N ALA A 50 -9.98 3.25 15.59
CA ALA A 50 -11.24 2.97 16.27
C ALA A 50 -11.13 1.74 17.19
N LYS A 51 -12.27 1.30 17.76
CA LYS A 51 -12.37 0.07 18.58
C LYS A 51 -11.33 0.01 19.71
N GLN A 52 -11.11 1.15 20.38
CA GLN A 52 -10.17 1.28 21.49
C GLN A 52 -8.72 0.85 21.13
N GLY A 53 -8.30 1.05 19.88
CA GLY A 53 -6.95 0.69 19.49
C GLY A 53 -6.77 -0.82 19.28
N TRP A 54 -7.84 -1.56 18.97
CA TRP A 54 -7.77 -3.03 18.82
C TRP A 54 -6.68 -3.42 17.83
N ARG A 55 -5.70 -4.17 18.34
CA ARG A 55 -4.61 -4.77 17.58
C ARG A 55 -5.15 -5.98 16.82
N PHE A 56 -5.04 -5.94 15.50
CA PHE A 56 -5.50 -7.03 14.63
C PHE A 56 -4.35 -7.95 14.21
N ASP A 57 -3.12 -7.46 14.12
CA ASP A 57 -1.97 -8.29 13.75
C ASP A 57 -0.63 -7.70 14.21
N SER A 58 0.38 -8.55 14.33
CA SER A 58 1.75 -8.21 14.71
C SER A 58 2.70 -9.29 14.21
N THR A 59 3.70 -8.93 13.41
CA THR A 59 4.73 -9.88 12.95
C THR A 59 5.56 -10.45 14.10
N TYR A 60 5.61 -9.77 15.25
CA TYR A 60 6.29 -10.29 16.44
C TYR A 60 5.58 -11.49 17.05
N ASP A 61 4.29 -11.69 16.75
CA ASP A 61 3.52 -12.85 17.19
C ASP A 61 3.71 -14.04 16.23
N HIS A 62 4.26 -13.78 15.03
CA HIS A 62 4.48 -14.78 13.99
C HIS A 62 5.88 -15.33 14.20
N LYS A 63 5.99 -16.50 14.84
CA LYS A 63 7.28 -17.09 15.20
C LYS A 63 7.65 -18.24 14.27
N ASP A 64 8.93 -18.35 13.93
CA ASP A 64 9.46 -19.54 13.26
C ASP A 64 9.66 -20.70 14.25
N GLY A 65 10.21 -21.82 13.77
CA GLY A 65 10.49 -23.00 14.60
C GLY A 65 11.55 -22.78 15.69
N THR A 66 12.27 -21.66 15.65
CA THR A 66 13.27 -21.27 16.66
C THR A 66 12.73 -20.28 17.69
N GLY A 67 11.54 -19.72 17.45
CA GLY A 67 10.93 -18.71 18.32
C GLY A 67 11.22 -17.27 17.90
N GLU A 68 11.90 -17.05 16.77
CA GLU A 68 12.23 -15.73 16.26
C GLU A 68 11.07 -15.12 15.45
N PRO A 69 10.81 -13.80 15.54
CA PRO A 69 9.81 -13.13 14.71
C PRO A 69 10.07 -13.29 13.21
N ILE A 70 9.03 -13.61 12.44
CA ILE A 70 9.10 -13.68 10.99
C ILE A 70 8.71 -12.32 10.42
N PRO A 71 9.60 -11.64 9.66
CA PRO A 71 9.25 -10.38 9.01
C PRO A 71 8.25 -10.62 7.88
N PHE A 72 7.39 -9.64 7.65
CA PHE A 72 6.49 -9.63 6.50
C PHE A 72 7.26 -9.19 5.25
N GLU A 73 7.31 -10.06 4.24
CA GLU A 73 8.06 -9.83 3.01
C GLU A 73 7.15 -9.63 1.80
N PHE A 74 7.45 -8.62 0.98
CA PHE A 74 6.72 -8.37 -0.26
C PHE A 74 7.55 -7.59 -1.28
N ILE A 75 7.01 -7.46 -2.49
CA ILE A 75 7.59 -6.64 -3.56
C ILE A 75 6.92 -5.27 -3.53
N LEU A 76 7.70 -4.22 -3.29
CA LEU A 76 7.21 -2.85 -3.27
C LEU A 76 6.71 -2.42 -4.66
N GLY A 77 5.50 -1.87 -4.72
CA GLY A 77 4.87 -1.47 -5.98
C GLY A 77 4.19 -2.62 -6.73
N SER A 78 4.02 -3.77 -6.08
CA SER A 78 3.22 -4.88 -6.64
C SER A 78 1.71 -4.65 -6.53
N GLY A 79 1.28 -3.70 -5.71
CA GLY A 79 -0.15 -3.44 -5.43
C GLY A 79 -0.81 -4.49 -4.54
N LYS A 80 -0.03 -5.45 -4.01
CA LYS A 80 -0.53 -6.46 -3.05
C LYS A 80 -0.69 -5.91 -1.64
N VAL A 81 0.08 -4.90 -1.28
CA VAL A 81 0.06 -4.29 0.06
C VAL A 81 -0.79 -3.02 0.02
N ILE A 82 -1.42 -2.69 1.15
CA ILE A 82 -2.16 -1.43 1.28
C ILE A 82 -1.25 -0.23 0.93
N SER A 83 -1.79 0.69 0.14
CA SER A 83 -1.01 1.77 -0.48
C SER A 83 -0.33 2.71 0.52
N GLY A 84 -0.92 2.90 1.70
CA GLY A 84 -0.33 3.72 2.76
C GLY A 84 0.99 3.14 3.30
N ILE A 85 1.10 1.82 3.40
CA ILE A 85 2.37 1.17 3.81
C ILE A 85 3.41 1.33 2.70
N GLU A 86 3.04 1.07 1.44
CA GLU A 86 3.98 1.23 0.31
C GLU A 86 4.52 2.67 0.24
N THR A 87 3.64 3.66 0.44
CA THR A 87 4.02 5.08 0.43
C THR A 87 4.93 5.43 1.60
N ALA A 88 4.64 4.91 2.80
CA ALA A 88 5.48 5.14 3.98
C ALA A 88 6.90 4.59 3.79
N LEU A 89 7.03 3.40 3.21
CA LEU A 89 8.32 2.73 3.02
C LEU A 89 9.24 3.44 2.01
N ARG A 90 8.69 4.16 1.03
CA ARG A 90 9.49 4.94 0.06
C ARG A 90 10.34 6.04 0.71
N SER A 91 9.97 6.50 1.91
CA SER A 91 10.70 7.51 2.67
C SER A 91 11.47 6.95 3.87
N MET A 92 11.43 5.64 4.09
CA MET A 92 12.12 4.98 5.20
C MET A 92 13.54 4.57 4.84
N LYS A 93 14.40 4.50 5.87
CA LYS A 93 15.72 3.88 5.80
C LYS A 93 15.69 2.53 6.50
N VAL A 94 16.51 1.59 6.03
CA VAL A 94 16.68 0.29 6.66
C VAL A 94 17.16 0.46 8.11
N GLY A 95 16.59 -0.32 9.03
CA GLY A 95 16.74 -0.21 10.48
C GLY A 95 15.88 0.88 11.14
N GLY A 96 15.15 1.68 10.36
CA GLY A 96 14.29 2.73 10.89
C GLY A 96 12.95 2.20 11.37
N ILE A 97 12.45 2.77 12.47
CA ILE A 97 11.12 2.51 13.02
C ILE A 97 10.27 3.78 12.90
N ARG A 98 9.02 3.67 12.44
CA ARG A 98 8.07 4.79 12.42
C ARG A 98 6.64 4.34 12.64
N ARG A 99 5.84 5.26 13.20
CA ARG A 99 4.38 5.15 13.19
C ARG A 99 3.81 5.72 11.89
N VAL A 100 2.89 5.01 11.28
CA VAL A 100 2.15 5.39 10.08
C VAL A 100 0.67 5.36 10.42
N ILE A 101 -0.01 6.48 10.18
CA ILE A 101 -1.47 6.59 10.29
C ILE A 101 -2.00 6.56 8.87
N ILE A 102 -2.78 5.54 8.54
CA ILE A 102 -3.26 5.28 7.19
C ILE A 102 -4.76 5.57 7.15
N PRO A 103 -5.21 6.58 6.40
CA PRO A 103 -6.63 6.84 6.22
C PRO A 103 -7.30 5.69 5.46
N PRO A 104 -8.63 5.53 5.56
CA PRO A 104 -9.34 4.43 4.88
C PRO A 104 -9.11 4.40 3.37
N SER A 105 -8.92 5.56 2.73
CA SER A 105 -8.64 5.68 1.28
C SER A 105 -7.32 5.04 0.86
N GLU A 106 -6.37 4.90 1.78
CA GLU A 106 -5.04 4.30 1.52
C GLU A 106 -4.84 2.95 2.22
N GLY A 107 -5.84 2.53 3.00
CA GLY A 107 -5.90 1.25 3.72
C GLY A 107 -6.46 0.11 2.85
N TYR A 108 -7.25 -0.78 3.45
CA TYR A 108 -7.90 -1.89 2.74
C TYR A 108 -9.07 -1.40 1.89
N GLN A 109 -8.95 -1.56 0.58
CA GLN A 109 -10.03 -1.34 -0.40
C GLN A 109 -10.74 -2.65 -0.76
N ASN A 110 -10.08 -3.78 -0.53
CA ASN A 110 -10.62 -5.11 -0.74
C ASN A 110 -10.01 -6.09 0.29
N MET A 111 -10.46 -7.34 0.25
CA MET A 111 -10.01 -8.38 1.19
C MET A 111 -8.77 -9.15 0.72
N SER A 112 -8.14 -8.75 -0.40
CA SER A 112 -6.92 -9.38 -0.91
C SER A 112 -5.65 -8.58 -0.64
N GLN A 113 -5.78 -7.35 -0.13
CA GLN A 113 -4.64 -6.51 0.22
C GLN A 113 -4.05 -6.90 1.57
N GLU A 114 -2.73 -7.00 1.60
CA GLU A 114 -1.93 -7.34 2.77
C GLU A 114 -1.43 -6.09 3.52
N PRO A 115 -1.03 -6.23 4.80
CA PRO A 115 -1.01 -7.45 5.62
C PRO A 115 -2.40 -7.90 6.08
N ILE A 116 -2.67 -9.21 6.17
CA ILE A 116 -3.95 -9.74 6.68
C ILE A 116 -3.66 -10.69 7.84
N PRO A 117 -4.39 -10.60 8.97
CA PRO A 117 -4.24 -11.55 10.07
C PRO A 117 -4.31 -13.02 9.59
N PRO A 118 -3.40 -13.89 10.04
CA PRO A 118 -3.46 -15.31 9.71
C PRO A 118 -4.63 -16.00 10.41
N ASN A 119 -4.98 -15.55 11.62
CA ASN A 119 -6.12 -16.07 12.38
C ASN A 119 -7.45 -15.71 11.69
N PHE A 120 -8.32 -16.71 11.51
CA PHE A 120 -9.62 -16.54 10.87
C PHE A 120 -10.52 -15.52 11.57
N PHE A 121 -10.61 -15.58 12.91
CA PHE A 121 -11.50 -14.70 13.68
C PHE A 121 -11.02 -13.25 13.62
N ASP A 122 -9.71 -13.01 13.72
CA ASP A 122 -9.15 -11.66 13.62
C ASP A 122 -9.33 -11.08 12.21
N ARG A 123 -9.11 -11.89 11.17
CA ARG A 123 -9.38 -11.51 9.78
C ARG A 123 -10.85 -11.14 9.58
N GLN A 124 -11.76 -11.99 10.06
CA GLN A 124 -13.20 -11.74 9.96
C GLN A 124 -13.58 -10.46 10.71
N ARG A 125 -13.08 -10.26 11.93
CA ARG A 125 -13.34 -9.07 12.74
C ARG A 125 -12.79 -7.79 12.11
N LEU A 126 -11.62 -7.86 11.49
CA LEU A 126 -11.02 -6.74 10.76
C LEU A 126 -11.94 -6.30 9.61
N PHE A 127 -12.28 -7.22 8.71
CA PHE A 127 -13.07 -6.88 7.53
C PHE A 127 -14.52 -6.52 7.84
N THR A 128 -15.14 -7.17 8.82
CA THR A 128 -16.49 -6.79 9.28
C THR A 128 -16.53 -5.43 9.98
N THR A 129 -15.39 -4.95 10.50
CA THR A 129 -15.28 -3.60 11.07
C THR A 129 -15.09 -2.55 9.98
N ILE A 130 -14.20 -2.81 9.01
CA ILE A 130 -13.86 -1.86 7.95
C ILE A 130 -14.98 -1.75 6.92
N PHE A 131 -15.55 -2.88 6.49
CA PHE A 131 -16.57 -2.95 5.44
C PHE A 131 -18.00 -3.05 6.00
N ASN A 132 -18.25 -2.55 7.21
CA ASN A 132 -19.59 -2.63 7.81
C ASN A 132 -20.59 -1.71 7.08
N PRO A 133 -21.60 -2.22 6.35
CA PRO A 133 -22.46 -1.40 5.51
C PRO A 133 -23.27 -0.38 6.32
N THR A 134 -23.76 -0.75 7.50
CA THR A 134 -24.54 0.15 8.37
C THR A 134 -23.69 1.33 8.85
N ARG A 135 -22.45 1.07 9.26
CA ARG A 135 -21.58 2.16 9.76
C ARG A 135 -21.05 3.04 8.63
N LEU A 136 -20.83 2.46 7.45
CA LEU A 136 -20.51 3.22 6.24
C LEU A 136 -21.69 4.14 5.85
N ALA A 137 -22.92 3.64 5.89
CA ALA A 137 -24.12 4.45 5.63
C ALA A 137 -24.30 5.60 6.64
N ASN A 138 -23.85 5.41 7.88
CA ASN A 138 -23.87 6.43 8.93
C ASN A 138 -22.71 7.44 8.83
N GLY A 139 -21.87 7.37 7.78
CA GLY A 139 -20.74 8.28 7.59
C GLY A 139 -19.52 8.00 8.48
N GLU A 140 -19.49 6.87 9.20
CA GLU A 140 -18.41 6.54 10.13
C GLU A 140 -17.20 5.86 9.48
N GLY A 141 -17.24 5.63 8.17
CA GLY A 141 -16.18 4.94 7.42
C GLY A 141 -14.80 5.59 7.60
N SER A 142 -14.75 6.92 7.70
CA SER A 142 -13.51 7.67 7.93
C SER A 142 -12.79 7.21 9.20
N THR A 143 -13.53 7.06 10.30
CA THR A 143 -12.96 6.74 11.61
C THR A 143 -12.67 5.24 11.75
N LEU A 144 -13.56 4.39 11.24
CA LEU A 144 -13.46 2.94 11.39
C LEU A 144 -12.40 2.30 10.51
N GLY A 145 -12.17 2.87 9.32
CA GLY A 145 -11.16 2.38 8.38
C GLY A 145 -9.76 2.96 8.61
N THR A 146 -9.58 3.86 9.58
CA THR A 146 -8.26 4.42 9.87
C THR A 146 -7.40 3.37 10.58
N LEU A 147 -6.26 3.05 9.99
CA LEU A 147 -5.30 2.07 10.48
C LEU A 147 -4.09 2.79 11.08
N ILE A 148 -3.49 2.19 12.10
CA ILE A 148 -2.23 2.64 12.67
C ILE A 148 -1.27 1.46 12.62
N PHE A 149 -0.13 1.68 11.97
CA PHE A 149 0.97 0.73 11.90
C PHE A 149 2.21 1.33 12.54
N ASP A 150 2.80 0.62 13.49
CA ASP A 150 4.19 0.84 13.88
C ASP A 150 5.05 -0.11 13.04
N ILE A 151 5.91 0.44 12.20
CA ILE A 151 6.67 -0.29 11.17
C ILE A 151 8.16 -0.16 11.44
N GLU A 152 8.86 -1.29 11.44
CA GLU A 152 10.32 -1.40 11.41
C GLU A 152 10.75 -1.94 10.05
N LEU A 153 11.59 -1.19 9.33
CA LEU A 153 12.11 -1.62 8.03
C LEU A 153 13.36 -2.48 8.23
N VAL A 154 13.25 -3.79 8.06
CA VAL A 154 14.34 -4.76 8.30
C VAL A 154 15.32 -4.82 7.14
N SER A 155 14.82 -4.90 5.91
CA SER A 155 15.69 -4.90 4.73
C SER A 155 14.98 -4.41 3.47
N MET A 156 15.78 -3.90 2.53
CA MET A 156 15.35 -3.46 1.22
C MET A 156 16.39 -3.90 0.20
N ARG A 157 16.02 -4.76 -0.75
CA ARG A 157 16.92 -5.33 -1.75
C ARG A 157 16.35 -5.15 -3.15
N HIS A 158 17.15 -4.64 -4.07
CA HIS A 158 16.80 -4.60 -5.49
C HIS A 158 16.98 -5.99 -6.10
N GLN A 159 15.97 -6.50 -6.82
CA GLN A 159 16.08 -7.69 -7.66
C GLN A 159 16.44 -7.34 -9.10
#